data_AF-A0A8K0NK99-F1
#
_entry.id   AF-A0A8K0NK99-F1
#
_cell.length_a   1.000
_cell.length_b   1.000
_cell.length_c   1.000
_cell.angle_alpha   90.00
_cell.angle_beta   90.00
_cell.angle_gamma   90.00
#
_symmetry.space_group_name_H-M   'P 1'
#
loop_
_entity.id
_entity.type
_entity.pdbx_description
1 polymer ?
#
loop_
_entity_poly.entity_id
_entity_poly.type
_entity_poly.pdbx_seq_one_letter_code
_entity_poly.pdbx_strand_id
1 'polypeptide(L)'
;MAKAVISSAMRTYRADTRTGAPDADAAQTALGMLTKLRGVGPATASLLLSVHDPRRVIFFSDEAYWWLCCGGNSGVRIRYTAGEYRSLRDEAGVLVRRLGEGTHMVDVEKAAYVAMRTGGEMEGKTGKEAEDAEEGMPGGKARASRGGRAQSAKRKVDGVDEDAPLRRSRRLNRRGTGP
;
A
#
# COMPACT_ATOMS: atom_id res chain seq x y z
N MET A 1 8.50 -11.10 25.13
CA MET A 1 7.67 -9.91 24.77
C MET A 1 6.57 -10.24 23.76
N ALA A 2 6.86 -10.53 22.48
CA ALA A 2 5.85 -10.65 21.41
C ALA A 2 4.62 -11.55 21.72
N LYS A 3 4.83 -12.77 22.25
CA LYS A 3 3.73 -13.68 22.66
C LYS A 3 2.72 -13.03 23.61
N ALA A 4 3.19 -12.18 24.54
CA ALA A 4 2.32 -11.49 25.49
C ALA A 4 1.50 -10.38 24.82
N VAL A 5 2.08 -9.64 23.88
CA VAL A 5 1.38 -8.61 23.09
C VAL A 5 0.26 -9.24 22.26
N ILE A 6 0.55 -10.33 21.53
CA ILE A 6 -0.44 -11.07 20.74
C ILE A 6 -1.56 -11.60 21.64
N SER A 7 -1.20 -12.26 22.75
CA SER A 7 -2.18 -12.78 23.72
C SER A 7 -3.05 -11.68 24.33
N SER A 8 -2.49 -10.48 24.53
CA SER A 8 -3.23 -9.32 25.02
C SER A 8 -4.20 -8.79 23.96
N ALA A 9 -3.73 -8.56 22.73
CA ALA A 9 -4.56 -8.09 21.61
C ALA A 9 -5.74 -9.03 21.33
N MET A 10 -5.50 -10.35 21.34
CA MET A 10 -6.56 -11.35 21.16
C MET A 10 -7.54 -11.39 22.34
N ARG A 11 -7.10 -11.09 23.57
CA ARG A 11 -8.01 -10.96 24.72
C ARG A 11 -8.86 -9.70 24.64
N THR A 12 -8.29 -8.56 24.25
CA THR A 12 -9.06 -7.32 24.00
C THR A 12 -10.14 -7.58 22.95
N TYR A 13 -9.78 -8.14 21.80
CA TYR A 13 -10.75 -8.48 20.75
C TYR A 13 -11.85 -9.46 21.20
N ARG A 14 -11.50 -10.46 22.03
CA ARG A 14 -12.44 -11.48 22.57
C ARG A 14 -13.22 -11.04 23.82
N ALA A 15 -12.93 -9.86 24.37
CA ALA A 15 -13.71 -9.30 25.46
C ALA A 15 -14.99 -8.66 24.90
N ASP A 16 -14.83 -7.73 23.96
CA ASP A 16 -15.94 -6.98 23.36
C ASP A 16 -16.83 -7.85 22.47
N THR A 17 -16.27 -8.77 21.68
CA THR A 17 -17.09 -9.68 20.84
C THR A 17 -18.02 -10.62 21.62
N ARG A 18 -17.90 -10.67 22.96
CA ARG A 18 -18.74 -11.49 23.84
C ARG A 18 -20.04 -10.80 24.27
N THR A 19 -20.15 -9.48 24.11
CA THR A 19 -21.39 -8.72 24.38
C THR A 19 -22.38 -8.78 23.21
N GLY A 20 -22.07 -9.53 22.15
CA GLY A 20 -22.94 -9.79 21.01
C GLY A 20 -22.82 -8.76 19.88
N ALA A 21 -22.44 -7.53 20.18
CA ALA A 21 -22.15 -6.51 19.17
C ALA A 21 -20.79 -6.74 18.50
N PRO A 22 -20.68 -6.62 17.16
CA PRO A 22 -19.39 -6.45 16.50
C PRO A 22 -18.89 -5.02 16.76
N ASP A 23 -18.32 -4.78 17.93
CA ASP A 23 -17.85 -3.43 18.28
C ASP A 23 -16.73 -3.01 17.32
N ALA A 24 -16.94 -1.86 16.67
CA ALA A 24 -15.99 -1.32 15.73
C ALA A 24 -14.67 -0.97 16.41
N ASP A 25 -14.66 -0.62 17.69
CA ASP A 25 -13.43 -0.15 18.35
C ASP A 25 -12.53 -1.31 18.84
N ALA A 26 -13.09 -2.49 19.10
CA ALA A 26 -12.37 -3.68 19.56
C ALA A 26 -11.27 -4.13 18.59
N ALA A 27 -11.61 -4.26 17.30
CA ALA A 27 -10.65 -4.67 16.27
C ALA A 27 -9.62 -3.57 15.97
N GLN A 28 -10.02 -2.29 16.08
CA GLN A 28 -9.11 -1.15 15.94
C GLN A 28 -8.07 -1.13 17.07
N THR A 29 -8.51 -1.34 18.32
CA THR A 29 -7.65 -1.42 19.49
C THR A 29 -6.71 -2.62 19.42
N ALA A 30 -7.21 -3.80 19.04
CA ALA A 30 -6.38 -4.99 18.85
C ALA A 30 -5.34 -4.79 17.72
N LEU A 31 -5.71 -4.13 16.61
CA LEU A 31 -4.77 -3.75 15.56
C LEU A 31 -3.69 -2.80 16.09
N GLY A 32 -4.05 -1.75 16.83
CA GLY A 32 -3.10 -0.82 17.45
C GLY A 32 -2.18 -1.45 18.51
N MET A 33 -2.54 -2.62 19.04
CA MET A 33 -1.65 -3.43 19.88
C MET A 33 -0.70 -4.30 19.05
N LEU A 34 -1.19 -4.90 17.96
CA LEU A 34 -0.38 -5.73 17.05
C LEU A 34 0.67 -4.92 16.28
N THR A 35 0.35 -3.68 15.86
CA THR A 35 1.29 -2.81 15.13
C THR A 35 2.49 -2.32 15.95
N LYS A 36 2.48 -2.53 17.27
CA LYS A 36 3.66 -2.32 18.15
C LYS A 36 4.74 -3.39 17.97
N LEU A 37 4.44 -4.48 17.26
CA LEU A 37 5.42 -5.52 16.93
C LEU A 37 6.25 -5.10 15.72
N ARG A 38 7.58 -5.21 15.84
CA ARG A 38 8.52 -4.88 14.75
C ARG A 38 8.18 -5.70 13.49
N GLY A 39 7.90 -5.00 12.39
CA GLY A 39 7.56 -5.60 11.10
C GLY A 39 6.07 -5.88 10.89
N VAL A 40 5.19 -5.54 11.84
CA VAL A 40 3.74 -5.68 11.72
C VAL A 40 3.11 -4.31 11.43
N GLY A 41 2.74 -4.06 10.17
CA GLY A 41 1.94 -2.89 9.79
C GLY A 41 0.42 -3.17 9.87
N PRO A 42 -0.45 -2.18 9.63
CA PRO A 42 -1.91 -2.38 9.63
C PRO A 42 -2.41 -3.46 8.66
N ALA A 43 -1.78 -3.64 7.49
CA ALA A 43 -2.07 -4.77 6.60
C ALA A 43 -1.83 -6.12 7.29
N THR A 44 -0.64 -6.35 7.85
CA THR A 44 -0.30 -7.60 8.56
C THR A 44 -1.13 -7.80 9.83
N ALA A 45 -1.41 -6.72 10.59
CA ALA A 45 -2.21 -6.79 11.80
C ALA A 45 -3.69 -7.14 11.51
N SER A 46 -4.28 -6.56 10.45
CA SER A 46 -5.65 -6.90 10.03
C SER A 46 -5.74 -8.30 9.45
N LEU A 47 -4.72 -8.78 8.74
CA LEU A 47 -4.64 -10.18 8.29
C LEU A 47 -4.66 -11.16 9.48
N LEU A 48 -3.89 -10.90 10.53
CA LEU A 48 -3.87 -11.75 11.73
C LEU A 48 -5.23 -11.77 12.46
N LEU A 49 -6.00 -10.68 12.39
CA LEU A 49 -7.32 -10.57 13.00
C LEU A 49 -8.43 -11.19 12.13
N SER A 50 -8.41 -11.00 10.81
CA SER A 50 -9.36 -11.62 9.87
C SER A 50 -9.18 -13.14 9.76
N VAL A 51 -7.95 -13.67 9.88
CA VAL A 51 -7.73 -15.13 10.01
C VAL A 51 -8.29 -15.67 11.34
N HIS A 52 -8.32 -14.87 12.41
CA HIS A 52 -8.90 -15.28 13.71
C HIS A 52 -10.43 -15.13 13.76
N ASP A 53 -11.01 -14.09 13.14
CA ASP A 53 -12.45 -13.88 13.02
C ASP A 53 -12.85 -13.34 11.63
N PRO A 54 -12.92 -14.22 10.61
CA PRO A 54 -13.25 -13.85 9.22
C PRO A 54 -14.70 -13.39 9.06
N ARG A 55 -15.52 -13.52 10.12
CA ARG A 55 -16.92 -13.11 10.11
C ARG A 55 -17.07 -11.61 10.36
N ARG A 56 -16.20 -11.02 11.18
CA ARG A 56 -16.35 -9.64 11.70
C ARG A 56 -15.19 -8.70 11.40
N VAL A 57 -14.02 -9.21 11.03
CA VAL A 57 -12.84 -8.38 10.70
C VAL A 57 -12.51 -8.52 9.23
N ILE A 58 -12.41 -7.37 8.55
CA ILE A 58 -11.91 -7.27 7.18
C ILE A 58 -10.37 -7.18 7.16
N PHE A 59 -9.74 -7.92 6.26
CA PHE A 59 -8.34 -7.76 5.90
C PHE A 59 -8.13 -6.47 5.10
N PHE A 60 -7.11 -5.69 5.47
CA PHE A 60 -6.69 -4.50 4.72
C PHE A 60 -5.86 -4.89 3.48
N SER A 61 -6.54 -5.44 2.47
CA SER A 61 -6.00 -5.64 1.12
C SER A 61 -6.19 -4.39 0.25
N ASP A 62 -5.40 -4.30 -0.82
CA ASP A 62 -5.47 -3.19 -1.76
C ASP A 62 -6.79 -3.22 -2.54
N GLU A 63 -7.23 -4.41 -2.96
CA GLU A 63 -8.49 -4.60 -3.68
C GLU A 63 -9.69 -4.19 -2.82
N ALA A 64 -9.72 -4.57 -1.54
CA ALA A 64 -10.76 -4.17 -0.61
C ALA A 64 -10.81 -2.65 -0.41
N TYR A 65 -9.65 -2.01 -0.27
CA TYR A 65 -9.57 -0.56 -0.11
C TYR A 65 -9.93 0.21 -1.38
N TRP A 66 -9.43 -0.20 -2.55
CA TRP A 66 -9.77 0.45 -3.81
C TRP A 66 -11.26 0.32 -4.15
N TRP A 67 -11.83 -0.87 -3.97
CA TRP A 67 -13.24 -1.12 -4.26
C TRP A 67 -14.18 -0.32 -3.35
N LEU A 68 -13.97 -0.39 -2.03
CA LEU A 68 -14.87 0.23 -1.05
C LEU A 68 -14.59 1.73 -0.82
N CYS A 69 -13.32 2.13 -0.72
CA CYS A 69 -12.93 3.48 -0.31
C CYS A 69 -12.45 4.37 -1.47
N CYS A 70 -12.23 3.83 -2.68
CA CYS A 70 -11.76 4.59 -3.84
C CYS A 70 -12.65 4.42 -5.09
N GLY A 71 -13.86 3.86 -4.93
CA GLY A 71 -14.81 3.69 -6.03
C GLY A 71 -14.30 2.80 -7.17
N GLY A 72 -13.43 1.83 -6.87
CA GLY A 72 -12.79 0.96 -7.86
C GLY A 72 -11.50 1.50 -8.49
N ASN A 73 -11.03 2.70 -8.13
CA ASN A 73 -9.82 3.28 -8.72
C ASN A 73 -8.53 2.68 -8.10
N SER A 74 -7.92 1.73 -8.82
CA SER A 74 -6.65 1.10 -8.43
C SER A 74 -5.40 1.98 -8.60
N GLY A 75 -5.54 3.18 -9.17
CA GLY A 75 -4.45 4.16 -9.27
C GLY A 75 -4.20 4.93 -7.97
N VAL A 76 -5.09 4.85 -6.98
CA VAL A 76 -4.97 5.56 -5.71
C VAL A 76 -3.88 4.93 -4.84
N ARG A 77 -2.89 5.73 -4.42
CA ARG A 77 -1.80 5.26 -3.55
C ARG A 77 -2.29 5.02 -2.11
N ILE A 78 -2.25 3.76 -1.69
CA ILE A 78 -2.51 3.34 -0.32
C ILE A 78 -1.26 3.57 0.55
N ARG A 79 -1.43 4.02 1.81
CA ARG A 79 -0.33 4.22 2.77
C ARG A 79 -0.34 3.21 3.92
N TYR A 80 -1.38 2.39 4.02
CA TYR A 80 -1.62 1.42 5.10
C TYR A 80 -1.59 2.04 6.49
N THR A 81 -2.24 3.20 6.66
CA THR A 81 -2.37 3.85 7.96
C THR A 81 -3.52 3.24 8.78
N ALA A 82 -3.48 3.43 10.11
CA ALA A 82 -4.59 3.03 10.98
C ALA A 82 -5.90 3.81 10.71
N GLY A 83 -5.81 5.00 10.08
CA GLY A 83 -6.97 5.78 9.64
C GLY A 83 -7.63 5.19 8.40
N GLU A 84 -6.83 4.87 7.37
CA GLU A 84 -7.33 4.19 6.16
C GLU A 84 -7.95 2.82 6.48
N TYR A 85 -7.39 2.09 7.45
CA TYR A 85 -8.01 0.85 7.96
C TYR A 85 -9.37 1.09 8.64
N ARG A 86 -9.53 2.20 9.36
CA ARG A 86 -10.81 2.56 9.98
C ARG A 86 -11.86 2.82 8.88
N SER A 87 -11.51 3.64 7.88
CA SER A 87 -12.40 3.91 6.72
C SER A 87 -12.81 2.62 6.00
N LEU A 88 -11.88 1.71 5.74
CA LEU A 88 -12.19 0.40 5.13
C LEU A 88 -13.20 -0.41 5.96
N ARG A 89 -13.06 -0.39 7.28
CA ARG A 89 -13.97 -1.11 8.18
C ARG A 89 -15.34 -0.48 8.29
N ASP A 90 -15.41 0.84 8.25
CA ASP A 90 -16.67 1.57 8.29
C ASP A 90 -17.47 1.31 6.99
N GLU A 91 -16.84 1.42 5.82
CA GLU A 91 -17.46 1.10 4.52
C GLU A 91 -17.86 -0.39 4.39
N ALA A 92 -16.98 -1.31 4.80
CA ALA A 92 -17.31 -2.74 4.83
C ALA A 92 -18.48 -3.04 5.79
N GLY A 93 -18.53 -2.35 6.94
CA GLY A 93 -19.64 -2.44 7.89
C GLY A 93 -20.96 -1.93 7.31
N VAL A 94 -20.94 -0.84 6.55
CA VAL A 94 -22.11 -0.34 5.78
C VAL A 94 -22.55 -1.37 4.74
N LEU A 95 -21.61 -1.94 3.98
CA LEU A 95 -21.92 -2.94 2.95
C LEU A 95 -22.55 -4.21 3.55
N VAL A 96 -21.97 -4.77 4.60
CA VAL A 96 -22.50 -5.98 5.28
C VAL A 96 -23.91 -5.72 5.81
N ARG A 97 -24.16 -4.57 6.47
CA ARG A 97 -25.50 -4.20 6.94
C ARG A 97 -26.51 -4.07 5.80
N ARG A 98 -26.09 -3.56 4.63
CA ARG A 98 -26.95 -3.41 3.44
C ARG A 98 -27.27 -4.77 2.77
N LEU A 99 -26.33 -5.70 2.76
CA LEU A 99 -26.51 -7.04 2.19
C LEU A 99 -27.27 -7.99 3.13
N GLY A 100 -27.31 -7.69 4.42
CA GLY A 100 -28.13 -8.39 5.40
C GLY A 100 -27.42 -9.58 6.07
N GLU A 101 -28.20 -10.32 6.87
CA GLU A 101 -27.70 -11.43 7.68
C GLU A 101 -27.09 -12.54 6.83
N GLY A 102 -26.00 -13.14 7.34
CA GLY A 102 -25.23 -14.18 6.64
C GLY A 102 -24.05 -13.67 5.82
N THR A 103 -24.01 -12.38 5.46
CA THR A 103 -22.83 -11.77 4.82
C THR A 103 -21.70 -11.61 5.84
N HIS A 104 -20.51 -12.12 5.53
CA HIS A 104 -19.31 -11.99 6.38
C HIS A 104 -18.26 -11.06 5.74
N MET A 105 -17.35 -10.53 6.56
CA MET A 105 -16.24 -9.69 6.06
C MET A 105 -15.36 -10.42 5.04
N VAL A 106 -15.09 -11.71 5.25
CA VAL A 106 -14.34 -12.54 4.28
C VAL A 106 -15.06 -12.70 2.93
N ASP A 107 -16.38 -12.50 2.86
CA ASP A 107 -17.12 -12.54 1.60
C ASP A 107 -17.04 -11.19 0.88
N VAL A 108 -16.98 -10.09 1.63
CA VAL A 108 -16.64 -8.74 1.11
C VAL A 108 -15.22 -8.72 0.53
N GLU A 109 -14.24 -9.34 1.20
CA GLU A 109 -12.86 -9.47 0.69
C GLU A 109 -12.80 -10.21 -0.64
N LYS A 110 -13.49 -11.35 -0.76
CA LYS A 110 -13.58 -12.13 -2.01
C LYS A 110 -14.28 -11.33 -3.12
N ALA A 111 -15.37 -10.63 -2.79
CA ALA A 111 -16.09 -9.80 -3.75
C ALA A 111 -15.20 -8.68 -4.29
N ALA A 112 -14.44 -8.00 -3.41
CA ALA A 112 -13.47 -6.99 -3.80
C ALA A 112 -12.35 -7.56 -4.70
N TYR A 113 -11.77 -8.70 -4.31
CA TYR A 113 -10.74 -9.40 -5.08
C TYR A 113 -11.20 -9.69 -6.52
N VAL A 114 -12.44 -10.19 -6.68
CA VAL A 114 -13.02 -10.50 -7.99
C VAL A 114 -13.32 -9.20 -8.74
N ALA A 115 -14.07 -8.27 -8.15
CA ALA A 115 -14.46 -7.01 -8.78
C ALA A 115 -13.25 -6.22 -9.32
N MET A 116 -12.16 -6.13 -8.54
CA MET A 116 -10.95 -5.42 -8.92
C MET A 116 -10.07 -6.16 -9.95
N ARG A 117 -10.30 -7.46 -10.20
CA ARG A 117 -9.58 -8.24 -11.23
C ARG A 117 -10.38 -8.44 -12.51
N THR A 118 -11.69 -8.63 -12.43
CA THR A 118 -12.56 -8.86 -13.59
C THR A 118 -13.19 -7.56 -14.10
N GLY A 119 -13.30 -6.52 -13.26
CA GLY A 119 -13.83 -5.21 -13.66
C GLY A 119 -12.99 -4.52 -14.73
N GLY A 120 -11.67 -4.73 -14.72
CA GLY A 120 -10.75 -4.20 -15.75
C GLY A 120 -10.92 -4.80 -17.15
N GLU A 121 -11.71 -5.87 -17.30
CA GLU A 121 -12.09 -6.43 -18.61
C GLU A 121 -13.47 -5.95 -19.08
N MET A 122 -14.26 -5.30 -18.21
CA MET A 122 -15.60 -4.76 -18.51
C MET A 122 -15.69 -3.23 -18.47
N GLU A 123 -14.56 -2.52 -18.40
CA GLU A 123 -14.50 -1.11 -18.82
C GLU A 123 -14.14 -1.01 -20.31
N GLY A 124 -15.03 -0.39 -21.08
CA GLY A 124 -14.99 -0.41 -22.53
C GLY A 124 -13.80 0.34 -23.13
N LYS A 125 -13.37 -0.13 -24.31
CA LYS A 125 -12.64 0.68 -25.28
C LYS A 125 -13.55 1.81 -25.79
N THR A 126 -13.69 2.88 -25.01
CA THR A 126 -14.25 4.14 -25.51
C THR A 126 -13.17 4.84 -26.34
N GLY A 127 -13.58 5.46 -27.45
CA GLY A 127 -12.72 5.85 -28.57
C GLY A 127 -11.38 6.50 -28.20
N LYS A 128 -10.30 5.94 -28.74
CA LYS A 128 -9.06 6.69 -28.97
C LYS A 128 -9.27 7.58 -30.18
N GLU A 129 -9.93 8.72 -29.98
CA GLU A 129 -9.95 9.80 -30.97
C GLU A 129 -8.72 10.66 -30.76
N ALA A 130 -7.90 10.73 -31.79
CA ALA A 130 -6.76 11.64 -31.88
C ALA A 130 -7.17 12.77 -32.80
N GLU A 131 -7.22 13.99 -32.28
CA GLU A 131 -7.28 15.20 -33.08
C GLU A 131 -6.02 16.04 -32.79
N ASP A 132 -5.07 15.98 -33.72
CA ASP A 132 -4.03 17.00 -33.88
C ASP A 132 -4.63 18.16 -34.68
N ALA A 133 -4.57 19.38 -34.14
CA ALA A 133 -4.73 20.63 -34.89
C ALA A 133 -3.98 21.79 -34.21
N GLU A 134 -3.10 22.45 -34.96
CA GLU A 134 -2.31 23.60 -34.50
C GLU A 134 -3.07 24.93 -34.57
N GLU A 135 -2.69 25.91 -33.74
CA GLU A 135 -1.95 27.13 -34.15
C GLU A 135 -2.05 28.25 -33.08
N GLY A 136 -1.01 29.10 -32.95
CA GLY A 136 -1.09 30.30 -32.10
C GLY A 136 0.19 30.86 -31.48
N MET A 137 1.26 31.09 -32.26
CA MET A 137 2.46 31.84 -31.84
C MET A 137 2.32 33.32 -32.29
N PRO A 138 2.98 34.35 -31.68
CA PRO A 138 4.40 34.60 -32.04
C PRO A 138 5.30 35.36 -31.01
N GLY A 139 6.63 35.15 -31.15
CA GLY A 139 7.66 36.18 -30.91
C GLY A 139 8.43 36.14 -29.56
N GLY A 140 9.77 36.18 -29.52
CA GLY A 140 10.74 36.08 -30.61
C GLY A 140 12.21 36.36 -30.20
N LYS A 141 13.14 36.15 -31.15
CA LYS A 141 14.60 36.47 -31.14
C LYS A 141 15.45 35.60 -30.18
N ALA A 142 16.22 34.61 -30.68
CA ALA A 142 17.57 34.72 -31.29
C ALA A 142 18.69 35.02 -30.26
N ARG A 143 19.91 34.45 -30.29
CA ARG A 143 20.67 33.75 -31.36
C ARG A 143 21.75 32.85 -30.73
N ALA A 144 22.30 31.89 -31.50
CA ALA A 144 23.32 30.93 -31.03
C ALA A 144 24.75 31.49 -30.94
N SER A 145 25.62 30.83 -30.16
CA SER A 145 26.94 30.37 -30.65
C SER A 145 27.63 29.33 -29.75
N ARG A 146 28.46 28.49 -30.40
CA ARG A 146 29.19 27.33 -29.90
C ARG A 146 30.46 27.68 -29.09
N GLY A 147 30.86 26.77 -28.20
CA GLY A 147 32.23 26.23 -28.17
C GLY A 147 33.20 26.73 -27.07
N GLY A 148 33.94 25.80 -26.46
CA GLY A 148 35.04 26.06 -25.52
C GLY A 148 35.44 24.81 -24.72
N ARG A 149 36.74 24.57 -24.51
CA ARG A 149 37.31 23.32 -23.96
C ARG A 149 38.45 23.65 -22.98
N ALA A 150 38.60 22.84 -21.91
CA ALA A 150 39.78 22.78 -21.00
C ALA A 150 40.02 24.03 -20.11
N GLN A 151 40.73 24.01 -18.96
CA GLN A 151 41.33 22.92 -18.15
C GLN A 151 41.64 23.42 -16.70
N SER A 152 41.75 22.46 -15.75
CA SER A 152 42.75 22.36 -14.65
C SER A 152 43.13 23.53 -13.71
N ALA A 153 42.85 23.38 -12.40
CA ALA A 153 43.75 23.59 -11.22
C ALA A 153 42.94 23.33 -9.91
N LYS A 154 43.16 22.32 -9.03
CA LYS A 154 44.31 22.01 -8.13
C LYS A 154 44.82 23.28 -7.42
N ARG A 155 44.63 23.52 -6.11
CA ARG A 155 44.93 22.76 -4.86
C ARG A 155 44.39 23.61 -3.65
N LYS A 156 44.36 23.26 -2.34
CA LYS A 156 44.90 22.16 -1.51
C LYS A 156 44.20 22.17 -0.12
N VAL A 157 44.36 21.08 0.66
CA VAL A 157 44.47 21.01 2.14
C VAL A 157 43.18 21.28 2.97
N ASP A 158 42.80 20.50 3.99
CA ASP A 158 42.83 19.05 4.40
C ASP A 158 41.92 18.99 5.68
N GLY A 159 41.45 17.87 6.27
CA GLY A 159 41.52 16.42 6.01
C GLY A 159 41.28 15.62 7.33
N VAL A 160 40.94 14.32 7.24
CA VAL A 160 40.91 13.29 8.34
C VAL A 160 39.74 13.40 9.35
N ASP A 161 39.01 12.37 9.83
CA ASP A 161 38.94 10.88 9.68
C ASP A 161 37.50 10.49 9.17
N GLU A 162 37.23 9.48 8.32
CA GLU A 162 37.33 8.00 8.48
C GLU A 162 36.51 7.37 9.63
N ASP A 163 35.25 6.98 9.35
CA ASP A 163 34.73 5.61 9.68
C ASP A 163 33.41 5.32 8.92
N ALA A 164 33.51 4.79 7.70
CA ALA A 164 32.35 4.35 6.92
C ALA A 164 32.68 3.13 6.03
N PRO A 165 32.36 1.89 6.45
CA PRO A 165 32.71 0.70 5.69
C PRO A 165 31.96 0.62 4.34
N LEU A 166 32.76 0.64 3.27
CA LEU A 166 32.34 0.70 1.87
C LEU A 166 31.43 -0.48 1.46
N ARG A 167 30.18 -0.19 1.10
CA ARG A 167 29.26 -1.15 0.46
C ARG A 167 29.84 -1.63 -0.88
N ARG A 168 30.42 -2.84 -0.92
CA ARG A 168 30.88 -3.45 -2.19
C ARG A 168 30.68 -4.97 -2.29
N SER A 169 29.44 -5.44 -2.36
CA SER A 169 29.14 -6.84 -2.73
C SER A 169 29.20 -7.06 -4.24
N ARG A 170 30.42 -7.11 -4.79
CA ARG A 170 30.65 -7.51 -6.19
C ARG A 170 30.45 -9.02 -6.32
N ARG A 171 29.24 -9.47 -6.68
CA ARG A 171 28.97 -10.89 -6.96
C ARG A 171 29.82 -11.34 -8.15
N LEU A 172 30.85 -12.16 -7.91
CA LEU A 172 31.55 -12.87 -8.99
C LEU A 172 30.58 -13.85 -9.64
N ASN A 173 30.22 -13.58 -10.88
CA ASN A 173 29.47 -14.53 -11.70
C ASN A 173 30.45 -15.58 -12.26
N ARG A 174 30.62 -16.70 -11.55
CA ARG A 174 31.30 -17.89 -12.10
C ARG A 174 30.43 -18.46 -13.22
N ARG A 175 30.71 -18.10 -14.46
CA ARG A 175 30.34 -18.89 -15.64
C ARG A 175 31.61 -19.55 -16.18
N GLY A 176 31.68 -20.87 -16.06
CA GLY A 176 32.66 -21.68 -16.75
C GLY A 176 32.08 -22.14 -18.09
N THR A 177 32.88 -22.03 -19.14
CA THR A 177 32.79 -22.72 -20.43
C THR A 177 34.23 -22.74 -20.97
N GLY A 178 34.69 -23.89 -21.49
CA GLY A 178 36.03 -24.05 -22.07
C GLY A 178 36.16 -23.42 -23.47
N PRO A 179 36.99 -23.96 -24.38
CA PRO A 179 37.66 -25.27 -24.34
C PRO A 179 39.02 -25.27 -23.61
#